data_AF-A0A814Q504-F1
#
_entry.id   AF-A0A814Q504-F1
#
_cell.length_a   1.000
_cell.length_b   1.000
_cell.length_c   1.000
_cell.angle_alpha   90.00
_cell.angle_beta   90.00
_cell.angle_gamma   90.00
#
_symmetry.space_group_name_H-M   'P 1'
#
loop_
_entity.id
_entity.type
_entity.pdbx_description
1 polymer ?
#
loop_
_entity_poly.entity_id
_entity_poly.type
_entity_poly.pdbx_seq_one_letter_code
_entity_poly.pdbx_strand_id
1 'polypeptide(L)'
;MYISFDRARYCVRRLNGTHEVGCQSAMRGGVEIVTPPLDGLILPGVTRQSILDLGRTWKDITVSERSITMDELLEAQQNNSLLEMFGSGTAAIVCPIERIVYEGKSYDLATMNKGAPLTNRFHDEIVDIQFGRKPSKWTVDVI
;
A
#
# COMPACT_ATOMS: atom_id res chain seq x y z
N MET A 1 0.90 14.82 -10.12
CA MET A 1 2.14 14.05 -10.35
C MET A 1 1.81 12.93 -11.33
N TYR A 2 2.35 12.95 -12.56
CA TYR A 2 2.16 11.87 -13.54
C TYR A 2 3.06 10.70 -13.14
N ILE A 3 2.47 9.61 -12.63
CA ILE A 3 3.25 8.44 -12.21
C ILE A 3 3.12 7.37 -13.30
N SER A 4 4.03 7.43 -14.27
CA SER A 4 4.33 6.30 -15.16
C SER A 4 4.59 5.05 -14.32
N PHE A 5 4.15 3.89 -14.81
CA PHE A 5 3.95 2.61 -14.09
C PHE A 5 5.20 1.96 -13.41
N ASP A 6 6.32 2.67 -13.29
CA ASP A 6 7.63 2.16 -12.87
C ASP A 6 7.88 2.07 -11.35
N ARG A 7 6.88 2.37 -10.51
CA ARG A 7 7.05 2.39 -9.04
C ARG A 7 6.05 1.49 -8.35
N ALA A 8 6.49 0.81 -7.29
CA ALA A 8 5.66 -0.07 -6.47
C ALA A 8 4.41 0.67 -5.97
N ARG A 9 3.24 0.23 -6.44
CA ARG A 9 1.93 0.74 -6.04
C ARG A 9 1.36 -0.16 -4.95
N TYR A 10 0.75 0.45 -3.95
CA TYR A 10 -0.01 -0.21 -2.91
C TYR A 10 -1.47 0.18 -3.06
N CYS A 11 -2.30 -0.83 -3.23
CA CYS A 11 -3.74 -0.69 -3.20
C CYS A 11 -4.24 -1.16 -1.84
N VAL A 12 -4.85 -0.26 -1.09
CA VAL A 12 -5.48 -0.59 0.18
C VAL A 12 -6.96 -0.78 -0.08
N ARG A 13 -7.44 -2.01 0.12
CA ARG A 13 -8.85 -2.35 -0.06
C ARG A 13 -9.47 -2.88 1.22
N ARG A 14 -10.77 -2.64 1.37
CA ARG A 14 -11.58 -3.27 2.40
C ARG A 14 -11.98 -4.67 1.95
N LEU A 15 -11.75 -5.67 2.80
CA LEU A 15 -12.28 -7.01 2.56
C LEU A 15 -13.78 -7.00 2.84
N ASN A 16 -14.57 -6.88 1.77
CA ASN A 16 -16.00 -7.16 1.82
C ASN A 16 -16.13 -8.69 1.78
N GLY A 17 -16.48 -9.29 2.92
CA GLY A 17 -16.60 -10.74 3.02
C GLY A 17 -17.76 -11.26 2.18
N THR A 18 -17.50 -11.64 0.94
CA THR A 18 -18.27 -12.61 0.17
C THR A 18 -17.43 -13.14 -0.99
N HIS A 19 -17.42 -14.47 -1.13
CA HIS A 19 -16.75 -15.33 -2.11
C HIS A 19 -15.36 -15.88 -1.73
N GLU A 20 -15.38 -17.19 -1.54
CA GLU A 20 -14.38 -18.10 -1.03
C GLU A 20 -13.09 -18.12 -1.87
N VAL A 21 -11.94 -17.91 -1.23
CA VAL A 21 -10.69 -18.63 -1.54
C VAL A 21 -9.78 -18.66 -0.29
N GLY A 22 -9.69 -19.83 0.35
CA GLY A 22 -8.41 -20.40 0.80
C GLY A 22 -7.51 -19.68 1.83
N CYS A 23 -7.95 -18.69 2.61
CA CYS A 23 -7.14 -18.17 3.71
C CYS A 23 -7.97 -17.93 4.98
N GLN A 24 -7.86 -18.83 5.95
CA GLN A 24 -8.64 -18.87 7.21
C GLN A 24 -8.44 -17.65 8.14
N SER A 25 -7.63 -16.66 7.77
CA SER A 25 -7.40 -15.44 8.57
C SER A 25 -8.30 -14.25 8.18
N ALA A 26 -9.00 -14.30 7.04
CA ALA A 26 -9.83 -13.20 6.53
C ALA A 26 -11.18 -13.01 7.25
N MET A 27 -11.30 -13.39 8.53
CA MET A 27 -12.60 -13.58 9.19
C MET A 27 -13.19 -12.35 9.89
N ARG A 28 -12.60 -11.16 9.80
CA ARG A 28 -13.18 -9.94 10.42
C ARG A 28 -12.84 -8.68 9.64
N GLY A 29 -13.66 -8.32 8.64
CA GLY A 29 -13.75 -6.95 8.07
C GLY A 29 -12.43 -6.18 7.95
N GLY A 30 -11.36 -6.88 7.52
CA GLY A 30 -9.99 -6.41 7.62
C GLY A 30 -9.60 -5.48 6.48
N VAL A 31 -8.57 -4.68 6.72
CA VAL A 31 -7.93 -3.91 5.65
C VAL A 31 -6.87 -4.78 5.01
N GLU A 32 -6.90 -4.89 3.68
CA GLU A 32 -5.88 -5.61 2.93
C GLU A 32 -5.03 -4.62 2.13
N ILE A 33 -3.72 -4.82 2.21
CA ILE A 33 -2.74 -4.12 1.39
C ILE A 33 -2.29 -5.08 0.31
N VAL A 34 -2.50 -4.66 -0.92
CA VAL A 34 -2.11 -5.40 -2.10
C VAL A 34 -0.95 -4.68 -2.78
N THR A 35 0.13 -5.42 -3.02
CA THR A 35 1.25 -4.98 -3.85
C THR A 35 1.51 -6.01 -4.95
N PRO A 36 1.96 -5.61 -6.15
CA PRO A 36 2.33 -6.59 -7.16
C PRO A 36 3.59 -7.39 -6.76
N PRO A 37 3.72 -8.65 -7.22
CA PRO A 37 4.89 -9.49 -6.98
C PRO A 37 6.12 -9.00 -7.75
N LEU A 38 7.29 -9.55 -7.40
CA LEU A 38 8.56 -9.25 -8.05
C LEU A 38 8.75 -10.09 -9.32
N ASP A 39 8.02 -9.74 -10.39
CA ASP A 39 8.10 -10.45 -11.69
C ASP A 39 9.17 -9.85 -12.63
N GLY A 40 10.15 -9.12 -12.10
CA GLY A 40 11.22 -8.46 -12.86
C GLY A 40 10.86 -7.11 -13.50
N LEU A 41 9.57 -6.77 -13.58
CA LEU A 41 9.11 -5.43 -13.98
C LEU A 41 9.17 -4.40 -12.84
N ILE A 42 9.19 -4.87 -11.59
CA ILE A 42 9.18 -4.02 -10.40
C ILE A 42 10.50 -4.19 -9.66
N LEU A 43 11.17 -3.08 -9.41
CA LEU A 43 12.43 -3.07 -8.67
C LEU A 43 12.21 -3.50 -7.21
N PRO A 44 13.09 -4.37 -6.66
CA PRO A 44 13.05 -4.75 -5.26
C PRO A 44 13.48 -3.56 -4.38
N GLY A 45 12.52 -2.72 -4.00
CA GLY A 45 12.77 -1.56 -3.16
C GLY A 45 12.90 -1.92 -1.67
N VAL A 46 13.89 -1.34 -0.99
CA VAL A 46 14.05 -1.48 0.48
C VAL A 46 12.83 -0.97 1.23
N THR A 47 12.30 0.19 0.84
CA THR A 47 11.09 0.76 1.44
C THR A 47 9.88 -0.13 1.21
N ARG A 48 9.84 -0.84 0.07
CA ARG A 48 8.77 -1.81 -0.20
C ARG A 48 8.82 -2.95 0.80
N GLN A 49 10.00 -3.52 1.01
CA GLN A 49 10.19 -4.62 1.96
C GLN A 49 9.84 -4.19 3.39
N SER A 50 10.29 -3.01 3.81
CA SER A 50 9.96 -2.47 5.15
C SER A 50 8.44 -2.34 5.37
N ILE A 51 7.69 -1.85 4.38
CA ILE A 51 6.22 -1.75 4.47
C ILE A 51 5.57 -3.13 4.59
N LEU A 52 6.04 -4.11 3.82
CA LEU A 52 5.52 -5.49 3.89
C LEU A 52 5.80 -6.13 5.26
N ASP A 53 7.01 -5.92 5.79
CA ASP A 53 7.40 -6.46 7.10
C ASP A 53 6.61 -5.80 8.24
N LEU A 54 6.38 -4.48 8.17
CA LEU A 54 5.52 -3.76 9.12
C LEU A 54 4.06 -4.23 9.01
N GLY A 55 3.55 -4.36 7.80
CA GLY A 55 2.19 -4.84 7.54
C GLY A 55 1.95 -6.25 8.08
N ARG A 56 2.93 -7.15 7.94
CA ARG A 56 2.89 -8.52 8.51
C ARG A 56 2.98 -8.53 10.04
N THR A 57 3.59 -7.51 10.63
CA THR A 57 3.70 -7.37 12.09
C THR A 57 2.37 -6.90 12.70
N TRP A 58 1.58 -6.11 11.96
CA TRP A 58 0.29 -5.61 12.43
C TRP A 58 -0.82 -6.64 12.20
N LYS A 59 -1.52 -7.04 13.26
CA LYS A 59 -2.61 -8.05 13.21
C LYS A 59 -3.88 -7.55 12.50
N ASP A 60 -3.95 -6.24 12.25
CA ASP A 60 -5.14 -5.56 11.72
C ASP A 60 -5.11 -5.51 10.17
N ILE A 61 -3.96 -5.86 9.56
CA ILE A 61 -3.72 -5.73 8.13
C ILE A 61 -3.35 -7.09 7.52
N THR A 62 -4.01 -7.43 6.42
CA THR A 62 -3.60 -8.55 5.57
C THR A 62 -2.71 -8.04 4.45
N VAL A 63 -1.54 -8.66 4.26
CA VAL A 63 -0.60 -8.31 3.20
C VAL A 63 -0.66 -9.36 2.10
N SER A 64 -0.99 -8.94 0.88
CA SER A 64 -1.10 -9.82 -0.28
C SER A 64 -0.22 -9.35 -1.43
N GLU A 65 0.62 -10.25 -1.93
CA GLU A 65 1.46 -10.01 -3.10
C GLU A 65 0.78 -10.59 -4.34
N ARG A 66 0.07 -9.76 -5.10
CA ARG A 66 -0.63 -10.16 -6.34
C ARG A 66 -0.69 -9.01 -7.34
N SER A 67 -0.70 -9.35 -8.62
CA SER A 67 -0.95 -8.40 -9.69
C SER A 67 -2.36 -7.81 -9.58
N ILE A 68 -2.49 -6.51 -9.81
CA ILE A 68 -3.76 -5.79 -9.85
C ILE A 68 -3.93 -5.23 -11.26
N THR A 69 -5.08 -5.49 -11.88
CA THR A 69 -5.43 -4.93 -13.19
C THR A 69 -6.14 -3.59 -13.03
N MET A 70 -6.15 -2.79 -14.10
CA MET A 70 -6.89 -1.52 -14.09
C MET A 70 -8.39 -1.75 -13.96
N ASP A 71 -8.94 -2.78 -14.60
CA ASP A 71 -10.36 -3.15 -14.47
C ASP A 71 -10.74 -3.40 -13.01
N GLU A 72 -9.93 -4.15 -12.27
CA GLU A 72 -10.18 -4.42 -10.84
C GLU A 72 -10.13 -3.14 -10.01
N LEU A 73 -9.22 -2.22 -10.34
CA LEU A 73 -9.12 -0.94 -9.64
C LEU A 73 -10.35 -0.06 -9.89
N LEU A 74 -10.85 -0.03 -11.13
CA LEU A 74 -12.05 0.70 -11.52
C LEU A 74 -13.30 0.10 -10.84
N GLU A 75 -13.43 -1.23 -10.81
CA GLU A 75 -14.48 -1.92 -10.08
C GLU A 75 -14.40 -1.64 -8.58
N ALA A 76 -13.21 -1.71 -7.98
CA ALA A 76 -13.02 -1.41 -6.55
C ALA A 76 -13.36 0.04 -6.20
N GLN A 77 -13.11 0.97 -7.11
CA GLN A 77 -13.52 2.36 -6.98
C GLN A 77 -15.05 2.51 -7.07
N GLN A 78 -15.69 1.89 -8.06
CA GLN A 78 -17.16 1.91 -8.20
C GLN A 78 -17.88 1.31 -6.99
N ASN A 79 -17.32 0.22 -6.45
CA ASN A 79 -17.85 -0.50 -5.30
C ASN A 79 -17.51 0.16 -3.96
N ASN A 80 -16.78 1.30 -3.95
CA ASN A 80 -16.26 1.96 -2.75
C ASN A 80 -15.43 1.03 -1.83
N SER A 81 -14.91 -0.07 -2.37
CA SER A 81 -14.04 -1.02 -1.66
C SER A 81 -12.60 -0.53 -1.59
N LEU A 82 -12.20 0.39 -2.47
CA LEU A 82 -10.91 1.07 -2.42
C LEU A 82 -10.88 2.09 -1.28
N LEU A 83 -9.93 1.91 -0.35
CA LEU A 83 -9.77 2.79 0.81
C LEU A 83 -8.73 3.86 0.52
N GLU A 84 -7.51 3.44 0.19
CA GLU A 84 -6.35 4.29 -0.02
C GLU A 84 -5.47 3.72 -1.12
N MET A 85 -4.76 4.58 -1.83
CA MET A 85 -3.68 4.17 -2.71
C MET A 85 -2.43 5.01 -2.43
N PHE A 86 -1.28 4.37 -2.32
CA PHE A 86 -0.01 5.05 -2.13
C PHE A 86 1.11 4.37 -2.90
N GLY A 87 2.13 5.14 -3.26
CA GLY A 87 3.41 4.64 -3.73
C GLY A 87 4.42 4.61 -2.59
N SER A 88 5.43 3.75 -2.69
CA SER A 88 6.58 3.79 -1.79
C SER A 88 7.89 3.97 -2.55
N GLY A 89 8.88 4.55 -1.87
CA GLY A 89 10.23 4.70 -2.42
C GLY A 89 11.15 5.47 -1.50
N THR A 90 12.46 5.30 -1.66
CA THR A 90 13.46 5.90 -0.77
C THR A 90 13.37 7.41 -0.70
N ALA A 91 13.08 8.08 -1.81
CA ALA A 91 13.02 9.53 -1.88
C ALA A 91 11.83 10.14 -1.14
N ALA A 92 10.74 9.39 -0.98
CA ALA A 92 9.48 9.95 -0.49
C ALA A 92 8.67 8.93 0.32
N ILE A 93 9.39 8.07 1.06
CA ILE A 93 8.96 6.98 1.97
C ILE A 93 7.60 6.38 1.59
N VAL A 94 6.51 7.07 1.94
CA VAL A 94 5.15 6.81 1.47
C VAL A 94 4.56 8.07 0.84
N CYS A 95 3.98 7.94 -0.36
CA CYS A 95 3.30 9.02 -1.08
C CYS A 95 1.85 8.64 -1.42
N PRO A 96 0.84 9.35 -0.89
CA PRO A 96 -0.56 9.10 -1.25
C PRO A 96 -0.82 9.48 -2.71
N ILE A 97 -1.71 8.73 -3.37
CA ILE A 97 -2.14 8.95 -4.75
C ILE A 97 -3.60 9.37 -4.75
N GLU A 98 -3.86 10.60 -5.19
CA GLU A 98 -5.23 11.17 -5.23
C GLU A 98 -5.98 10.87 -6.52
N ARG A 99 -5.26 10.82 -7.64
CA ARG A 99 -5.84 10.73 -8.98
C ARG A 99 -5.03 9.83 -9.89
N ILE A 100 -5.72 9.02 -10.67
CA ILE A 100 -5.17 8.25 -11.78
C ILE A 100 -5.78 8.78 -13.08
N VAL A 101 -4.96 8.89 -14.13
CA VAL A 101 -5.44 9.17 -15.48
C VAL A 101 -5.24 7.90 -16.30
N TYR A 102 -6.34 7.38 -16.87
CA TYR A 102 -6.35 6.17 -17.68
C TYR A 102 -7.23 6.39 -18.91
N GLU A 103 -6.70 6.10 -20.10
CA GLU A 103 -7.40 6.29 -21.40
C GLU A 103 -8.03 7.68 -21.58
N GLY A 104 -7.35 8.72 -21.09
CA GLY A 104 -7.84 10.10 -21.16
C GLY A 104 -8.95 10.45 -20.15
N LYS A 105 -9.38 9.50 -19.31
CA LYS A 105 -10.31 9.71 -18.20
C LYS A 105 -9.55 9.87 -16.88
N SER A 106 -9.95 10.86 -16.10
CA SER A 106 -9.43 11.06 -14.74
C SER A 106 -10.31 10.35 -13.72
N TYR A 107 -9.70 9.52 -12.90
CA TYR A 107 -10.31 8.79 -11.80
C TYR A 107 -9.76 9.34 -10.47
N ASP A 108 -10.62 10.00 -9.69
CA ASP A 108 -10.26 10.48 -8.36
C ASP A 108 -10.51 9.36 -7.33
N LEU A 109 -9.47 8.96 -6.59
CA LEU A 109 -9.49 7.85 -5.64
C LEU A 109 -9.92 8.26 -4.23
N ALA A 110 -10.19 9.55 -4.01
CA ALA A 110 -10.57 10.14 -2.73
C ALA A 110 -9.66 9.75 -1.53
N THR A 111 -8.42 9.32 -1.78
CA THR A 111 -7.50 8.82 -0.75
C THR A 111 -7.18 9.90 0.30
N MET A 112 -6.93 11.14 -0.15
CA MET A 112 -6.65 12.27 0.74
C MET A 112 -7.90 12.83 1.43
N ASN A 113 -9.09 12.69 0.84
CA ASN A 113 -10.35 13.11 1.47
C ASN A 113 -10.67 12.29 2.74
N LYS A 114 -10.12 11.08 2.86
CA LYS A 114 -10.27 10.22 4.05
C LYS A 114 -9.11 10.40 5.05
N GLY A 115 -8.19 11.34 4.81
CA GLY A 115 -7.05 11.61 5.68
C GLY A 115 -5.90 10.60 5.63
N ALA A 116 -5.99 9.61 4.72
CA ALA A 116 -4.99 8.56 4.49
C ALA A 116 -4.36 7.96 5.78
N PRO A 117 -5.18 7.47 6.75
CA PRO A 117 -4.71 7.02 8.05
C PRO A 117 -3.67 5.89 7.98
N LEU A 118 -3.76 4.98 7.01
CA LEU A 118 -2.76 3.92 6.86
C LEU A 118 -1.46 4.43 6.26
N THR A 119 -1.56 5.27 5.23
CA THR A 119 -0.42 5.94 4.62
C THR A 119 0.40 6.70 5.67
N ASN A 120 -0.27 7.51 6.51
CA ASN A 120 0.39 8.28 7.57
C ASN A 120 0.97 7.36 8.65
N ARG A 121 0.26 6.30 9.05
CA ARG A 121 0.78 5.32 10.02
C ARG A 121 2.07 4.65 9.54
N PHE A 122 2.16 4.26 8.27
CA PHE A 122 3.41 3.70 7.72
C PHE A 122 4.53 4.73 7.66
N HIS A 123 4.21 5.95 7.23
CA HIS A 123 5.17 7.04 7.20
C HIS A 123 5.77 7.30 8.58
N ASP A 124 4.93 7.49 9.59
CA ASP A 124 5.35 7.83 10.95
C ASP A 124 6.17 6.71 11.58
N GLU A 125 5.77 5.44 11.40
CA GLU A 125 6.51 4.29 11.91
C GLU A 125 7.91 4.17 11.28
N ILE A 126 8.03 4.37 9.96
CA ILE A 126 9.32 4.31 9.27
C ILE A 126 10.20 5.50 9.67
N VAL A 127 9.63 6.70 9.77
CA VAL A 127 10.33 7.91 10.21
C VAL A 127 10.81 7.76 11.65
N ASP A 128 9.98 7.28 12.56
CA ASP A 128 10.36 7.06 13.96
C ASP A 128 11.50 6.05 14.10
N ILE A 129 11.54 5.02 13.24
CA ILE A 129 12.68 4.11 13.15
C ILE A 129 13.93 4.84 12.61
N GLN A 130 13.81 5.55 11.49
CA GLN A 130 14.94 6.24 10.84
C GLN A 130 15.60 7.30 11.73
N PHE A 131 14.80 8.06 12.50
CA PHE A 131 15.28 9.09 13.42
C PHE A 131 15.65 8.53 14.80
N GLY A 132 15.61 7.20 15.00
CA GLY A 132 16.02 6.56 16.25
C GLY A 132 15.05 6.78 17.42
N ARG A 133 13.84 7.28 17.16
CA ARG A 133 12.77 7.39 18.19
C ARG A 133 12.27 6.01 18.60
N LYS A 134 12.34 5.05 17.68
CA LYS A 134 12.03 3.64 17.92
C LYS A 134 13.26 2.78 17.61
N PRO A 135 13.75 1.98 18.57
CA PRO A 135 14.88 1.10 18.32
C PRO A 135 14.46 -0.01 17.34
N SER A 136 15.23 -0.17 16.28
CA SER A 136 15.03 -1.22 15.27
C SER A 136 16.38 -1.79 14.84
N LYS A 137 16.35 -3.03 14.33
CA LYS A 137 17.53 -3.67 13.73
C LYS A 137 17.91 -3.07 12.37
N TRP A 138 17.05 -2.20 11.82
CA TRP A 138 17.23 -1.60 10.50
C TRP A 138 18.15 -0.37 10.50
N THR A 139 18.32 0.28 11.66
CA THR A 139 19.21 1.44 11.80
C THR A 139 20.57 1.01 12.30
N VAL A 140 21.60 1.62 11.74
CA VAL A 140 23.00 1.46 12.16
C VAL A 140 23.54 2.85 12.50
N ASP A 141 24.15 2.97 13.67
CA ASP A 141 24.79 4.20 14.07
C ASP A 141 26.06 4.38 13.23
N VAL A 142 26.16 5.51 12.54
CA VAL A 142 27.36 5.89 11.79
C VAL A 142 28.26 6.63 12.77
N ILE A 143 29.28 5.93 13.25
CA ILE A 143 30.28 6.40 14.22
C ILE A 143 31.41 7.13 13.50
#